data_AF-A0A1X2DD56-F1
#
_entry.id   AF-A0A1X2DD56-F1
#
_cell.length_a   1.000
_cell.length_b   1.000
_cell.length_c   1.000
_cell.angle_alpha   90.00
_cell.angle_beta   90.00
_cell.angle_gamma   90.00
#
_symmetry.space_group_name_H-M   'P 1'
#
loop_
_entity.id
_entity.type
_entity.pdbx_description
1 polymer ?
#
loop_
_entity_poly.entity_id
_entity_poly.type
_entity_poly.pdbx_seq_one_letter_code
_entity_poly.pdbx_strand_id
1 'polypeptide(L)'
;MIWTASLQMPLERGVRRLPVDMLFFEFLVHAWDFAIATGRHVVVSEPVSEYVLGVARKVIGPARNCVGFAEPVAVGSLAPVLDRLIACTGRRPTGISAATN
;
A
#
# COMPACT_ATOMS: atom_id res chain seq x y z
N MET A 1 14.08 0.43 3.39
CA MET A 1 14.27 1.66 4.20
C MET A 1 13.20 1.64 5.28
N ILE A 2 13.56 1.23 6.50
CA ILE A 2 12.63 1.15 7.63
C ILE A 2 12.48 2.59 8.13
N TRP A 3 11.34 3.23 7.86
CA TRP A 3 11.07 4.60 8.30
C TRP A 3 11.04 4.62 9.83
N THR A 4 12.06 5.20 10.46
CA THR A 4 11.93 5.70 11.83
C THR A 4 11.18 7.02 11.80
N ALA A 5 9.91 7.00 11.38
CA ALA A 5 8.97 8.03 11.82
C ALA A 5 8.72 7.74 13.29
N SER A 6 9.25 8.60 14.15
CA SER A 6 8.98 8.63 15.57
C SER A 6 7.53 8.29 15.87
N LEU A 7 7.38 7.42 16.86
CA LEU A 7 6.18 6.93 17.50
C LEU A 7 5.37 8.05 18.19
N GLN A 8 5.18 9.20 17.54
CA GLN A 8 4.53 10.39 18.09
C GLN A 8 3.11 10.53 17.51
N MET A 9 2.35 9.44 17.58
CA MET A 9 0.90 9.49 17.56
C MET A 9 0.44 9.49 19.02
N PRO A 10 -0.46 10.39 19.47
CA PRO A 10 -0.95 10.35 20.84
C PRO A 10 -1.61 8.99 21.07
N LEU A 11 -0.97 8.14 21.87
CA LEU A 11 -1.47 6.82 22.23
C LEU A 11 -2.58 6.94 23.28
N GLU A 12 -3.62 7.70 22.96
CA GLU A 12 -4.84 7.74 23.76
C GLU A 12 -5.82 6.68 23.23
N ARG A 13 -5.76 5.52 23.89
CA ARG A 13 -6.77 4.44 23.94
C ARG A 13 -7.05 3.69 22.62
N GLY A 14 -6.32 2.59 22.46
CA GLY A 14 -6.92 1.30 22.07
C GLY A 14 -6.76 0.84 20.62
N VAL A 15 -5.55 0.45 20.18
CA VAL A 15 -5.42 -0.43 19.00
C VAL A 15 -4.19 -1.35 19.10
N ARG A 16 -4.37 -2.56 19.62
CA ARG A 16 -3.31 -3.60 19.71
C ARG A 16 -2.93 -4.28 18.37
N ARG A 17 -3.54 -3.90 17.24
CA ARG A 17 -3.37 -4.56 15.92
C ARG A 17 -2.55 -3.78 14.88
N LEU A 18 -2.33 -2.47 15.07
CA LEU A 18 -1.62 -1.63 14.10
C LEU A 18 -0.20 -2.12 13.73
N PRO A 19 0.63 -2.68 14.64
CA PRO A 19 1.98 -3.08 14.27
C PRO A 19 2.04 -4.18 13.21
N VAL A 20 1.13 -5.16 13.28
CA VAL A 20 1.07 -6.29 12.32
C VAL A 20 0.44 -5.84 11.01
N ASP A 21 -0.64 -5.06 11.07
CA ASP A 21 -1.29 -4.48 9.89
C ASP A 21 -0.28 -3.64 9.08
N MET A 22 0.50 -2.79 9.77
CA MET A 22 1.52 -1.94 9.16
C MET A 22 2.66 -2.77 8.56
N LEU A 23 3.07 -3.86 9.20
CA LEU A 23 4.07 -4.78 8.64
C LEU A 23 3.60 -5.34 7.29
N PHE A 24 2.36 -5.80 7.17
CA PHE A 24 1.84 -6.32 5.91
C PHE A 24 1.76 -5.25 4.81
N PHE A 25 1.37 -4.03 5.19
CA PHE A 25 1.36 -2.89 4.27
C PHE A 25 2.76 -2.55 3.75
N GLU A 26 3.73 -2.35 4.64
CA GLU A 26 5.11 -2.06 4.28
C GLU A 26 5.69 -3.21 3.44
N PHE A 27 5.53 -4.46 3.88
CA PHE A 27 6.07 -5.60 3.18
C PHE A 27 5.53 -5.73 1.75
N LEU A 28 4.21 -5.63 1.56
CA LEU A 28 3.62 -5.82 0.23
C LEU A 28 3.98 -4.68 -0.73
N VAL A 29 3.98 -3.42 -0.27
CA VAL A 29 4.37 -2.28 -1.11
C VAL A 29 5.85 -2.38 -1.50
N HIS A 30 6.73 -2.71 -0.55
CA HIS A 30 8.17 -2.85 -0.85
C HIS A 30 8.48 -4.10 -1.69
N ALA A 31 7.73 -5.19 -1.53
CA ALA A 31 7.84 -6.35 -2.40
C ALA A 31 7.46 -6.00 -3.85
N TRP A 32 6.42 -5.16 -4.03
CA TRP A 32 6.06 -4.63 -5.34
C TRP A 32 7.17 -3.74 -5.92
N ASP A 33 7.68 -2.79 -5.16
CA ASP A 33 8.79 -1.91 -5.59
C ASP A 33 10.01 -2.74 -6.04
N PHE A 34 10.37 -3.76 -5.26
CA PHE A 34 11.49 -4.66 -5.57
C PHE A 34 11.26 -5.49 -6.83
N ALA A 35 10.04 -6.02 -7.01
CA ALA A 35 9.70 -6.78 -8.21
C ALA A 35 9.83 -5.91 -9.46
N ILE A 36 9.24 -4.70 -9.46
CA ILE A 36 9.34 -3.77 -10.60
C ILE A 36 10.79 -3.39 -10.88
N ALA A 37 11.58 -3.07 -9.85
CA ALA A 37 12.99 -2.73 -10.00
C ALA A 37 13.83 -3.87 -10.60
N THR A 38 13.39 -5.12 -10.45
CA THR A 38 14.06 -6.31 -10.98
C THR A 38 13.41 -6.87 -12.26
N GLY A 39 12.47 -6.14 -12.87
CA GLY A 39 11.77 -6.58 -14.08
C GLY A 39 10.85 -7.78 -13.85
N ARG A 40 10.39 -7.97 -12.61
CA ARG A 40 9.49 -9.04 -12.18
C ARG A 40 8.12 -8.46 -11.78
N HIS A 41 7.17 -9.36 -11.52
CA HIS A 41 5.83 -9.03 -11.03
C HIS A 41 5.53 -9.73 -9.72
N VAL A 42 4.77 -9.07 -8.84
CA VAL A 42 4.22 -9.69 -7.64
C VAL A 42 2.88 -10.33 -7.99
N VAL A 43 2.74 -11.62 -7.69
CA VAL A 43 1.46 -12.32 -7.69
C VAL A 43 1.04 -12.49 -6.25
N VAL A 44 -0.08 -11.87 -5.89
CA VAL A 44 -0.66 -11.92 -4.55
C VAL A 44 -2.15 -12.19 -4.71
N SER A 45 -2.73 -12.93 -3.75
CA SER A 45 -4.15 -13.19 -3.79
C SER A 45 -4.96 -11.90 -3.61
N GLU A 46 -6.12 -11.87 -4.25
CA GLU A 46 -7.03 -10.73 -4.15
C GLU A 46 -7.44 -10.44 -2.70
N PRO A 47 -7.81 -11.43 -1.85
CA PRO A 47 -8.16 -11.15 -0.45
C PRO A 47 -7.04 -10.51 0.38
N VAL A 48 -5.78 -10.88 0.13
CA VAL A 48 -4.63 -10.27 0.81
C VAL A 48 -4.46 -8.82 0.35
N SER A 49 -4.59 -8.58 -0.95
CA SER A 49 -4.51 -7.23 -1.52
C SER A 49 -5.62 -6.33 -0.97
N GLU A 50 -6.84 -6.85 -0.80
CA GLU A 50 -7.98 -6.12 -0.25
C GLU A 50 -7.76 -5.77 1.22
N TYR A 51 -7.30 -6.73 2.02
CA TYR A 51 -6.96 -6.49 3.42
C TYR A 51 -5.91 -5.38 3.55
N VAL A 52 -4.82 -5.46 2.78
CA VAL A 52 -3.74 -4.47 2.83
C VAL A 52 -4.21 -3.11 2.29
N LEU A 53 -5.06 -3.05 1.26
CA LEU A 53 -5.70 -1.80 0.81
C LEU A 53 -6.54 -1.17 1.92
N GLY A 54 -7.26 -1.98 2.69
CA GLY A 54 -8.01 -1.52 3.86
C GLY A 54 -7.11 -0.91 4.93
N VAL A 55 -5.93 -1.51 5.18
CA VAL A 55 -4.91 -0.96 6.08
C VAL A 55 -4.34 0.35 5.52
N ALA A 56 -3.93 0.37 4.25
CA ALA A 56 -3.34 1.53 3.59
C ALA A 56 -4.24 2.77 3.68
N ARG A 57 -5.55 2.61 3.47
CA ARG A 57 -6.52 3.71 3.61
C ARG A 57 -6.59 4.28 5.03
N LYS A 58 -6.47 3.44 6.06
CA LYS A 58 -6.47 3.86 7.47
C LYS A 58 -5.18 4.58 7.86
N VAL A 59 -4.05 4.15 7.29
CA VAL A 59 -2.71 4.69 7.63
C VAL A 59 -2.40 5.95 6.82
N ILE A 60 -2.55 5.90 5.50
CA ILE A 60 -2.12 6.98 4.58
C ILE A 60 -2.97 8.23 4.77
N GLY A 61 -4.28 8.12 5.03
CA GLY A 61 -5.16 9.28 5.18
C GLY A 61 -4.64 10.30 6.21
N PRO A 62 -4.45 9.92 7.47
CA PRO A 62 -3.86 10.79 8.49
C PRO A 62 -2.38 11.10 8.24
N ALA A 63 -1.64 10.14 7.67
CA ALA A 63 -0.19 10.24 7.57
C ALA A 63 0.29 11.06 6.34
N ARG A 64 -0.54 11.26 5.32
CA ARG A 64 -0.12 11.86 4.03
C ARG A 64 0.62 13.19 4.20
N ASN A 65 0.09 14.08 5.02
CA ASN A 65 0.70 15.39 5.28
C ASN A 65 1.85 15.35 6.30
N CYS A 66 1.93 14.28 7.10
CA CYS A 66 2.93 14.13 8.17
C CYS A 66 4.21 13.43 7.71
N VAL A 67 4.10 12.45 6.80
CA VAL A 67 5.23 11.63 6.31
C VAL A 67 5.48 11.75 4.80
N GLY A 68 4.71 12.58 4.10
CA GLY A 68 5.01 12.95 2.71
C GLY A 68 4.63 11.89 1.67
N PHE A 69 3.49 11.21 1.84
CA PHE A 69 2.94 10.40 0.74
C PHE A 69 2.57 11.30 -0.43
N ALA A 70 2.87 10.87 -1.67
CA ALA A 70 2.39 11.55 -2.86
C ALA A 70 0.86 11.43 -3.01
N GLU A 71 0.29 12.28 -3.86
CA GLU A 71 -1.13 12.20 -4.22
C GLU A 71 -1.48 10.85 -4.87
N PRO A 72 -2.67 10.28 -4.60
CA PRO A 72 -3.07 9.02 -5.20
C PRO A 72 -3.11 9.15 -6.72
N VAL A 73 -2.71 8.07 -7.40
CA VAL A 73 -2.85 7.98 -8.84
C VAL A 73 -4.28 7.51 -9.17
N ALA A 74 -4.93 8.17 -10.14
CA ALA A 74 -6.23 7.71 -10.61
C ALA A 74 -6.10 6.36 -11.33
N VAL A 75 -6.89 5.38 -10.90
CA VAL A 75 -7.02 4.07 -11.54
C VAL A 75 -8.50 3.69 -11.64
N GLY A 76 -8.86 2.88 -12.63
CA GLY A 76 -10.23 2.42 -12.82
C GLY A 76 -10.75 1.64 -11.60
N SER A 77 -12.04 1.71 -11.33
CA SER A 77 -12.68 0.97 -10.22
C SER A 77 -12.55 -0.54 -10.36
N LEU A 78 -12.47 -1.03 -11.61
CA LEU A 78 -12.27 -2.44 -11.97
C LEU A 78 -10.79 -2.83 -12.10
N ALA A 79 -9.85 -1.93 -11.77
CA ALA A 79 -8.44 -2.29 -11.77
C ALA A 79 -8.15 -3.36 -10.70
N PRO A 80 -7.14 -4.23 -10.94
CA PRO A 80 -6.68 -5.20 -9.95
C PRO A 80 -6.47 -4.55 -8.58
N VAL A 81 -6.83 -5.26 -7.51
CA VAL A 81 -6.77 -4.69 -6.16
C VAL A 81 -5.37 -4.23 -5.78
N LEU A 82 -4.35 -4.97 -6.21
CA LEU A 82 -2.95 -4.58 -6.02
C LEU A 82 -2.66 -3.22 -6.69
N ASP A 83 -3.15 -2.99 -7.91
CA ASP A 83 -2.93 -1.72 -8.62
C ASP A 83 -3.60 -0.56 -7.89
N ARG A 84 -4.81 -0.77 -7.34
CA ARG A 84 -5.49 0.23 -6.50
C ARG A 84 -4.74 0.50 -5.19
N LEU A 85 -4.12 -0.52 -4.59
CA LEU A 85 -3.25 -0.37 -3.42
C LEU A 85 -2.02 0.49 -3.76
N ILE A 86 -1.30 0.15 -4.83
CA ILE A 86 -0.10 0.90 -5.27
C ILE A 86 -0.46 2.34 -5.61
N ALA A 87 -1.55 2.54 -6.35
CA ALA A 87 -2.09 3.86 -6.68
C ALA A 87 -2.44 4.68 -5.43
N CYS A 88 -2.95 4.06 -4.37
CA CYS A 88 -3.25 4.72 -3.10
C CYS A 88 -2.01 5.32 -2.42
N THR A 89 -0.83 4.72 -2.65
CA THR A 89 0.47 5.23 -2.15
C THR A 89 1.04 6.38 -2.98
N GLY A 90 0.40 6.72 -4.10
CA GLY A 90 0.87 7.72 -5.07
C GLY A 90 1.89 7.20 -6.09
N ARG A 91 2.14 5.88 -6.10
CA ARG A 91 2.93 5.21 -7.13
C ARG A 91 2.07 4.89 -8.35
N ARG A 92 2.70 4.82 -9.53
CA ARG A 92 2.03 4.39 -10.76
C ARG A 92 2.13 2.87 -10.89
N PRO A 93 1.01 2.13 -10.83
CA PRO A 93 1.04 0.69 -11.10
C PRO A 93 1.47 0.46 -12.55
N THR A 94 2.26 -0.59 -12.79
CA THR A 94 2.81 -0.89 -14.12
C THR A 94 1.76 -1.48 -15.08
N GLY A 95 0.51 -1.63 -14.62
CA GLY A 95 -0.61 -2.06 -15.44
C GLY A 95 -0.28 -3.33 -16.21
N ILE A 96 -0.36 -4.49 -15.56
CA ILE A 96 -0.83 -5.64 -16.32
C ILE A 96 -2.29 -5.31 -16.58
N SER A 97 -2.56 -4.60 -17.70
CA SER A 97 -3.88 -4.61 -18.29
C SER A 97 -4.33 -6.05 -18.27
N ALA A 98 -5.53 -6.29 -17.75
CA ALA A 98 -6.20 -7.57 -17.76
C ALA A 98 -5.76 -8.35 -19.00
N ALA A 99 -5.27 -9.57 -18.79
CA ALA A 99 -4.80 -10.46 -19.83
C ALA A 99 -5.67 -10.29 -21.08
N THR A 100 -5.00 -10.12 -22.22
CA THR A 100 -5.57 -10.43 -23.53
C THR A 100 -6.48 -11.66 -23.42
N ASN A 101 -7.78 -11.43 -23.50
CA ASN A 101 -8.77 -12.29 -24.14
C ASN A 101 -10.14 -11.61 -24.17
#